data_AF-A0A352GRQ8-F1
#
_entry.id   AF-A0A352GRQ8-F1
#
_cell.length_a   1.000
_cell.length_b   1.000
_cell.length_c   1.000
_cell.angle_alpha   90.00
_cell.angle_beta   90.00
_cell.angle_gamma   90.00
#
_symmetry.space_group_name_H-M   'P 1'
#
loop_
_entity.id
_entity.type
_entity.pdbx_description
1 polymer ?
#
loop_
_entity_poly.entity_id
_entity_poly.type
_entity_poly.pdbx_seq_one_letter_code
_entity_poly.pdbx_strand_id
1 'polypeptide(L)' 'MPDRARTANFDETVRRFILRYGESALTEANRRAHELESEGDSDGAETWRQVAAAIAAQSAPRTGRRLH' A
#
# COMPACT_ATOMS: atom_id res chain seq x y z
N MET A 1 12.77 -17.41 4.32
CA MET A 1 12.74 -16.37 5.37
C MET A 1 12.50 -15.04 4.69
N PRO A 2 11.41 -14.30 4.97
CA PRO A 2 11.24 -12.97 4.40
C PRO A 2 12.34 -12.05 4.96
N ASP A 3 13.05 -11.37 4.06
CA ASP A 3 14.08 -10.42 4.40
C ASP A 3 13.46 -9.25 5.18
N ARG A 4 13.69 -9.19 6.50
CA ARG A 4 13.07 -8.18 7.38
C ARG A 4 13.37 -6.75 6.92
N ALA A 5 14.54 -6.51 6.32
CA ALA A 5 14.93 -5.20 5.83
C ALA A 5 14.08 -4.76 4.62
N ARG A 6 13.79 -5.67 3.68
CA ARG A 6 12.90 -5.40 2.53
C ARG A 6 11.49 -4.98 2.98
N THR A 7 10.92 -5.67 3.96
CA THR A 7 9.61 -5.31 4.54
C THR A 7 9.64 -3.97 5.29
N ALA A 8 10.72 -3.65 6.02
CA ALA A 8 10.83 -2.38 6.73
C ALA A 8 10.88 -1.18 5.75
N ASN A 9 11.60 -1.32 4.65
CA ASN A 9 11.65 -0.29 3.58
C ASN A 9 10.28 -0.11 2.91
N PHE A 10 9.52 -1.20 2.74
CA PHE A 10 8.17 -1.14 2.19
C PHE A 10 7.19 -0.44 3.13
N ASP A 11 7.17 -0.81 4.41
CA ASP A 11 6.27 -0.22 5.40
C ASP A 11 6.57 1.29 5.60
N GLU A 12 7.84 1.69 5.61
CA GLU A 12 8.23 3.10 5.64
C GLU A 12 7.78 3.84 4.36
N THR A 13 7.93 3.21 3.20
CA THR A 13 7.44 3.78 1.93
C THR A 13 5.94 4.04 1.99
N VAL A 14 5.16 3.06 2.47
CA VAL A 14 3.71 3.20 2.63
C VAL A 14 3.37 4.33 3.61
N ARG A 15 4.05 4.40 4.77
CA ARG A 15 3.83 5.48 5.75
C ARG A 15 4.14 6.86 5.17
N ARG A 16 5.27 7.03 4.48
CA ARG A 16 5.63 8.29 3.82
C ARG A 16 4.60 8.67 2.75
N PHE A 17 4.06 7.68 2.04
CA PHE A 17 3.02 7.89 1.04
C PHE A 17 1.70 8.36 1.67
N ILE A 18 1.27 7.73 2.76
CA ILE A 18 0.11 8.17 3.55
C ILE A 18 0.32 9.59 4.09
N LEU A 19 1.50 9.90 4.63
CA LEU A 19 1.80 11.25 5.13
C LEU A 19 1.77 12.32 4.04
N ARG A 20 2.14 11.96 2.80
CA ARG A 20 2.13 12.88 1.67
C ARG A 20 0.73 13.13 1.11
N TYR A 21 -0.07 12.07 0.95
CA TYR A 21 -1.34 12.13 0.22
C TYR A 21 -2.58 12.07 1.12
N GLY A 22 -2.42 11.81 2.42
CA GLY A 22 -3.50 11.75 3.40
C GLY A 22 -4.59 10.75 3.01
N GLU A 23 -5.85 11.19 3.06
CA GLU A 23 -7.01 10.39 2.70
C GLU A 23 -7.01 9.94 1.22
N SER A 24 -6.32 10.68 0.35
CA SER A 24 -6.20 10.34 -1.07
C SER A 24 -5.15 9.26 -1.35
N ALA A 25 -4.36 8.84 -0.36
CA ALA A 25 -3.25 7.90 -0.55
C ALA A 25 -3.70 6.57 -1.20
N LEU A 26 -4.85 6.04 -0.80
CA LEU A 26 -5.38 4.81 -1.39
C LEU A 26 -5.76 5.00 -2.87
N THR A 27 -6.43 6.10 -3.18
CA THR A 27 -6.83 6.45 -4.55
C THR A 27 -5.61 6.64 -5.45
N GLU A 28 -4.59 7.34 -4.98
CA GLU A 28 -3.35 7.57 -5.72
C GLU A 28 -2.55 6.28 -5.96
N ALA A 29 -2.51 5.37 -4.98
CA ALA A 29 -1.85 4.08 -5.15
C ALA A 29 -2.57 3.20 -6.20
N ASN A 30 -3.90 3.15 -6.16
CA ASN A 30 -4.70 2.43 -7.17
C ASN A 30 -4.56 3.04 -8.57
N ARG A 31 -4.53 4.38 -8.66
CA ARG A 31 -4.30 5.07 -9.93
C ARG A 31 -2.97 4.68 -10.56
N ARG A 32 -1.88 4.68 -9.80
CA ARG A 32 -0.55 4.28 -10.29
C ARG A 32 -0.51 2.82 -10.74
N ALA A 33 -1.20 1.92 -10.03
CA ALA A 33 -1.32 0.53 -10.46
C ALA A 33 -1.99 0.41 -11.84
N HIS A 34 -3.05 1.18 -12.09
CA HIS A 34 -3.73 1.18 -13.39
C HIS A 34 -2.92 1.85 -14.50
N GLU A 35 -2.19 2.93 -14.19
CA GLU A 35 -1.28 3.58 -15.15
C GLU A 35 -0.22 2.58 -15.63
N LEU A 36 0.47 1.91 -14.72
CA LEU A 36 1.50 0.92 -15.05
C LEU A 36 0.94 -0.30 -15.80
N GLU A 37 -0.23 -0.78 -15.41
CA GLU A 37 -0.91 -1.86 -16.14
C GLU A 37 -1.23 -1.44 -17.59
N SER A 38 -1.66 -0.19 -17.79
CA SER A 38 -1.93 0.35 -19.14
C SER A 38 -0.66 0.54 -19.97
N GLU A 39 0.47 0.81 -19.31
CA GLU A 39 1.81 0.87 -19.92
C GLU A 39 2.39 -0.54 -20.19
N GLY A 40 1.72 -1.61 -19.75
CA GLY A 40 2.16 -2.99 -19.88
C GLY A 40 3.11 -3.47 -18.79
N ASP A 41 3.42 -2.61 -17.81
CA ASP A 41 4.29 -2.93 -16.67
C ASP A 41 3.50 -3.64 -15.55
N SER A 42 3.27 -4.93 -15.75
CA SER A 42 2.48 -5.74 -14.82
C SER A 42 3.15 -5.93 -13.45
N ASP A 43 4.48 -5.97 -13.39
CA ASP A 43 5.24 -6.15 -12.14
C ASP A 43 5.19 -4.88 -11.26
N GLY A 44 5.34 -3.70 -11.88
CA GLY A 44 5.13 -2.43 -11.20
C GLY A 44 3.67 -2.26 -10.76
N ALA A 45 2.71 -2.64 -11.60
CA ALA A 45 1.30 -2.61 -11.23
C ALA A 45 1.01 -3.49 -9.99
N GLU A 46 1.56 -4.70 -9.94
CA GLU A 46 1.44 -5.58 -8.77
C GLU A 46 2.07 -4.96 -7.52
N THR A 47 3.24 -4.35 -7.65
CA THR A 47 3.88 -3.63 -6.53
C THR A 47 2.97 -2.53 -5.98
N TRP A 48 2.35 -1.73 -6.85
CA TRP A 48 1.42 -0.67 -6.42
C TRP A 48 0.12 -1.21 -5.83
N ARG A 49 -0.36 -2.37 -6.27
CA ARG A 49 -1.49 -3.06 -5.62
C ARG A 49 -1.14 -3.49 -4.20
N GLN A 50 0.07 -3.99 -3.97
CA GLN A 50 0.53 -4.33 -2.61
C GLN A 50 0.60 -3.07 -1.72
N VAL A 51 1.06 -1.94 -2.26
CA VAL A 51 1.05 -0.64 -1.55
C VAL A 51 -0.38 -0.22 -1.21
N ALA A 52 -1.31 -0.29 -2.17
CA ALA A 52 -2.73 0.05 -1.95
C ALA A 52 -3.36 -0.82 -0.84
N ALA A 53 -3.10 -2.14 -0.86
CA ALA A 53 -3.56 -3.05 0.18
C ALA A 53 -3.00 -2.70 1.57
N ALA A 54 -1.71 -2.34 1.64
CA ALA A 54 -1.07 -1.93 2.89
C ALA A 54 -1.61 -0.59 3.43
N ILE A 55 -1.98 0.35 2.55
CA ILE A 55 -2.66 1.60 2.93
C ILE A 55 -4.05 1.28 3.49
N ALA A 56 -4.85 0.50 2.76
CA ALA A 56 -6.19 0.12 3.18
C ALA A 56 -6.19 -0.59 4.55
N ALA A 57 -5.21 -1.46 4.80
CA ALA A 57 -5.07 -2.15 6.09
C ALA A 57 -4.75 -1.21 7.26
N GLN A 58 -4.08 -0.08 7.00
CA GLN A 58 -3.78 0.94 8.02
C GLN A 58 -4.94 1.92 8.24
N SER A 59 -5.73 2.19 7.20
CA SER A 59 -6.90 3.07 7.26
C SER A 59 -8.17 2.36 7.77
N ALA A 60 -8.24 1.03 7.68
CA ALA A 60 -9.36 0.29 8.23
C ALA A 60 -9.41 0.45 9.76
N PRO A 61 -10.56 0.83 10.35
CA PRO A 61 -10.71 0.79 11.80
C PRO A 61 -10.42 -0.64 12.26
N ARG A 62 -9.63 -0.80 13.35
CA ARG A 62 -9.29 -2.10 13.95
C ARG A 62 -10.50 -2.76 14.63
N THR A 63 -11.62 -2.83 13.94
CA THR A 63 -12.85 -3.48 14.40
C THR A 63 -12.63 -4.98 14.38
N GLY A 64 -12.16 -5.53 15.49
CA GLY A 64 -11.99 -6.99 15.61
C GLY A 64 -11.17 -7.53 16.77
N ARG A 65 -10.72 -6.73 17.74
CA ARG A 65 -10.11 -7.28 18.97
C ARG A 65 -10.63 -6.57 20.21
N ARG A 66 -11.94 -6.70 20.44
CA ARG A 66 -12.50 -6.63 21.78
C ARG A 66 -12.51 -8.06 22.32
N LEU A 67 -11.70 -8.27 23.35
CA LEU A 67 -11.59 -9.49 24.13
C LEU A 67 -13.00 -9.92 24.60
N HIS A 68 -13.33 -11.19 24.42
CA HIS A 68 -14.32 -11.91 25.21
C HIS A 68 -13.78 -13.31 25.47
#